data_AF-A0A183HZ32-F1
#
_entry.id   AF-A0A183HZ32-F1
#
_cell.length_a   1.000
_cell.length_b   1.000
_cell.length_c   1.000
_cell.angle_alpha   90.00
_cell.angle_beta   90.00
_cell.angle_gamma   90.00
#
_symmetry.space_group_name_H-M   'P 1'
#
loop_
_entity.id
_entity.type
_entity.pdbx_description
1 polymer ?
#
loop_
_entity_poly.entity_id
_entity_poly.type
_entity_poly.pdbx_seq_one_letter_code
_entity_poly.pdbx_strand_id
1 'polypeptide(L)'
;MFGSSVASLGVRLYRKHSHRWLSSKQLMYEKYGHPPDVLYLTTEEVSKVGADEVRVRWMGAPINPADINQLQGIYPIKPPLPAVGGIEGFGEVEEVILFSF
;
A
#
# COMPACT_ATOMS: atom_id res chain seq x y z
N MET A 1 -51.98 17.61 -2.05
CA MET A 1 -51.16 16.45 -2.45
C MET A 1 -49.70 16.84 -2.28
N PHE A 2 -49.09 16.41 -1.16
CA PHE A 2 -47.71 16.74 -0.80
C PHE A 2 -46.76 15.79 -1.54
N GLY A 3 -45.92 16.33 -2.44
CA GLY A 3 -44.90 15.59 -3.17
C GLY A 3 -43.54 15.76 -2.50
N SER A 4 -43.06 14.69 -1.89
CA SER A 4 -41.76 14.53 -1.26
C SER A 4 -40.61 14.55 -2.27
N SER A 5 -39.73 15.56 -2.21
CA SER A 5 -38.43 15.53 -2.90
C SER A 5 -37.39 16.40 -2.18
N VAL A 6 -37.06 16.04 -0.94
CA VAL A 6 -35.93 16.67 -0.20
C VAL A 6 -34.99 15.63 0.43
N ALA A 7 -35.31 14.33 0.34
CA ALA A 7 -34.56 13.29 1.07
C ALA A 7 -33.24 12.83 0.40
N SER A 8 -32.98 13.18 -0.87
CA SER A 8 -31.78 12.70 -1.58
C SER A 8 -30.54 13.60 -1.44
N LEU A 9 -30.70 14.84 -0.96
CA LEU A 9 -29.57 15.77 -0.76
C LEU A 9 -28.81 15.54 0.56
N GLY A 10 -29.43 14.90 1.55
CA GLY A 10 -28.87 14.77 2.90
C GLY A 10 -27.79 13.71 3.07
N VAL A 11 -27.71 12.72 2.17
CA VAL A 11 -26.79 11.57 2.32
C VAL A 11 -25.40 11.85 1.72
N ARG A 12 -25.26 12.89 0.89
CA ARG A 12 -24.04 13.13 0.10
C ARG A 12 -22.99 14.03 0.79
N LEU A 13 -23.29 14.63 1.94
CA LEU A 13 -22.42 15.66 2.56
C LEU A 13 -21.78 15.28 3.91
N TYR A 14 -21.98 14.06 4.42
CA TYR A 14 -21.43 13.64 5.71
C TYR A 14 -20.39 12.52 5.60
N ARG A 15 -19.34 12.74 4.81
CA ARG A 15 -18.10 11.94 4.88
C ARG A 15 -16.88 12.81 4.59
N LYS A 16 -16.84 14.01 5.16
CA LYS A 16 -15.61 14.77 5.31
C LYS A 16 -15.24 14.70 6.78
N HIS A 17 -14.00 14.31 7.09
CA HIS A 17 -13.41 14.25 8.44
C HIS A 17 -13.52 12.95 9.24
N SER A 18 -13.16 11.82 8.63
CA SER A 18 -12.34 10.85 9.37
C SER A 18 -11.05 10.63 8.59
N HIS A 19 -9.97 11.30 9.01
CA HIS A 19 -8.63 10.84 8.66
C HIS A 19 -8.42 9.56 9.47
N ARG A 20 -8.85 8.41 8.94
CA ARG A 20 -8.34 7.14 9.47
C ARG A 20 -6.89 7.08 9.04
N TRP A 21 -6.01 7.00 10.02
CA TRP A 21 -4.62 6.62 9.84
C TRP A 21 -4.66 5.20 9.26
N LEU A 22 -4.44 5.08 7.95
CA LEU A 22 -4.32 3.79 7.31
C LEU A 22 -2.91 3.30 7.58
N SER A 23 -2.76 2.07 8.06
CA SER A 23 -1.45 1.47 8.27
C SER A 23 -1.34 0.15 7.52
N SER A 24 -0.12 -0.22 7.18
CA SER A 24 0.22 -1.44 6.46
C SER A 24 1.32 -2.21 7.19
N LYS A 25 1.16 -3.52 7.29
CA LYS A 25 2.21 -4.40 7.78
C LYS A 25 3.19 -4.68 6.65
N GLN A 26 4.48 -4.51 6.93
CA GLN A 26 5.54 -4.65 5.93
C GLN A 26 6.66 -5.52 6.49
N LEU A 27 7.19 -6.43 5.67
CA LEU A 27 8.44 -7.14 5.96
C LEU A 27 9.59 -6.27 5.44
N MET A 28 10.40 -5.71 6.34
CA MET A 28 11.48 -4.79 6.02
C MET A 28 12.86 -5.36 6.37
N TYR A 29 13.90 -4.79 5.76
CA TYR A 29 15.30 -5.07 6.05
C TYR A 29 16.15 -3.80 5.91
N GLU A 30 17.08 -3.60 6.85
CA GLU A 30 18.00 -2.44 6.89
C GLU A 30 19.40 -2.77 6.35
N LYS A 31 19.67 -4.05 6.15
CA LYS A 31 20.94 -4.59 5.63
C LYS A 31 20.68 -5.89 4.86
N TYR A 32 21.57 -6.20 3.94
CA TYR A 32 21.54 -7.48 3.24
C TYR A 32 22.00 -8.62 4.14
N GLY A 33 21.46 -9.82 3.93
CA GLY A 33 21.88 -11.01 4.67
C GLY A 33 20.97 -12.20 4.50
N HIS A 34 21.20 -13.22 5.33
CA HIS A 34 20.37 -14.42 5.37
C HIS A 34 18.96 -14.05 5.90
N PRO A 35 17.86 -14.38 5.18
CA PRO A 35 16.55 -13.76 5.42
C PRO A 35 16.03 -13.82 6.87
N PRO A 36 16.12 -14.95 7.60
CA PRO A 36 15.72 -15.03 9.01
C PRO A 36 16.45 -14.05 9.95
N ASP A 37 17.63 -13.57 9.57
CA ASP A 37 18.48 -12.72 10.42
C ASP A 37 18.31 -11.22 10.14
N VAL A 38 17.69 -10.86 9.00
CA VAL A 38 17.59 -9.46 8.54
C VAL A 38 16.17 -8.97 8.31
N LEU A 39 15.22 -9.87 8.07
CA LEU A 39 13.82 -9.50 7.90
C LEU A 39 13.13 -9.30 9.25
N TYR A 40 12.37 -8.22 9.35
CA TYR A 40 11.49 -7.97 10.49
C TYR A 40 10.15 -7.41 10.02
N LEU A 41 9.11 -7.66 10.81
CA LEU A 41 7.76 -7.16 10.55
C LEU A 41 7.59 -5.79 11.24
N THR A 42 7.26 -4.76 10.46
CA THR A 42 6.86 -3.45 10.96
C THR A 42 5.43 -3.11 10.54
N THR A 43 4.86 -2.06 11.13
CA THR A 43 3.59 -1.46 10.72
C THR A 43 3.83 0.02 10.42
N GLU A 44 3.71 0.39 9.16
CA GLU A 44 3.96 1.74 8.67
C GLU A 44 2.64 2.46 8.36
N GLU A 45 2.62 3.77 8.53
CA GLU A 45 1.50 4.59 8.05
C GLU A 45 1.52 4.67 6.52
N VAL A 46 0.35 4.52 5.90
CA VAL A 46 0.17 4.62 4.46
C VAL A 46 -0.13 6.07 4.09
N SER A 47 0.77 6.69 3.34
CA SER A 47 0.64 8.06 2.85
C SER A 47 -0.58 8.26 1.94
N LYS A 48 -1.00 9.52 1.81
CA LYS A 48 -1.99 9.92 0.80
C LYS A 48 -1.47 9.60 -0.59
N VAL A 49 -2.35 9.13 -1.47
CA VAL A 49 -2.03 8.81 -2.86
C VAL A 49 -1.66 10.10 -3.60
N GLY A 50 -0.57 10.09 -4.35
CA GLY A 50 -0.18 11.17 -5.26
C GLY A 50 -1.01 11.20 -6.56
N ALA A 51 -0.83 12.25 -7.37
CA ALA A 51 -1.57 12.42 -8.62
C ALA A 51 -1.28 11.32 -9.67
N ASP A 52 -0.06 10.79 -9.66
CA ASP A 52 0.42 9.74 -10.58
C ASP A 52 0.56 8.37 -9.88
N GLU A 53 -0.12 8.19 -8.75
CA GLU A 53 -0.02 6.99 -7.93
C GLU A 53 -1.37 6.26 -7.81
N VAL A 54 -1.28 4.98 -7.47
CA VAL A 54 -2.43 4.14 -7.16
C VAL A 54 -2.18 3.47 -5.81
N ARG A 55 -3.16 3.47 -4.91
CA ARG A 55 -3.09 2.63 -3.71
C ARG A 55 -3.65 1.26 -4.01
N VAL A 56 -2.83 0.25 -3.76
CA VAL A 56 -3.20 -1.16 -3.88
C VAL A 56 -3.22 -1.78 -2.48
N ARG A 57 -4.32 -2.47 -2.15
CA ARG A 57 -4.36 -3.41 -1.04
C ARG A 57 -3.90 -4.76 -1.54
N TRP A 58 -2.68 -5.13 -1.16
CA TRP A 58 -2.08 -6.41 -1.49
C TRP A 58 -2.91 -7.57 -0.92
N MET A 59 -3.24 -8.53 -1.77
CA MET A 59 -4.01 -9.74 -1.44
C MET A 59 -3.11 -10.97 -1.32
N GLY A 60 -1.97 -10.96 -2.03
CA GLY A 60 -0.95 -11.99 -1.94
C GLY A 60 0.30 -11.59 -2.71
N ALA A 61 1.42 -12.20 -2.32
CA ALA A 61 2.70 -12.10 -3.00
C ALA A 61 3.37 -13.48 -2.92
N PRO A 62 3.95 -14.00 -4.02
CA PRO A 62 4.76 -15.19 -3.98
C PRO A 62 6.10 -14.92 -3.27
N ILE A 63 6.78 -16.00 -2.88
CA ILE A 63 8.17 -15.96 -2.43
C ILE A 63 9.00 -16.71 -3.46
N ASN A 64 9.73 -15.96 -4.28
CA ASN A 64 10.56 -16.49 -5.36
C ASN A 64 12.05 -16.46 -5.00
N PRO A 65 12.90 -17.24 -5.69
CA PRO A 65 14.35 -17.17 -5.51
C PRO A 65 14.93 -15.76 -5.70
N ALA A 66 14.35 -14.94 -6.58
CA ALA A 66 14.79 -13.56 -6.80
C ALA A 66 14.61 -12.68 -5.56
N ASP A 67 13.52 -12.84 -4.80
CA ASP A 67 13.27 -12.09 -3.56
C ASP A 67 14.33 -12.43 -2.51
N ILE A 68 14.64 -13.72 -2.36
CA ILE A 68 15.69 -14.20 -1.45
C ILE A 68 17.07 -13.69 -1.87
N ASN A 69 17.38 -13.73 -3.17
CA ASN A 69 18.63 -13.21 -3.71
C ASN A 69 18.76 -11.69 -3.50
N GLN A 70 17.66 -10.94 -3.58
CA GLN A 70 17.65 -9.50 -3.34
C GLN A 70 17.93 -9.20 -1.87
N LEU A 71 17.27 -9.92 -0.94
CA LEU A 71 17.53 -9.83 0.51
C LEU A 71 18.98 -10.20 0.87
N GLN A 72 19.53 -11.22 0.22
CA GLN A 72 20.94 -11.61 0.39
C GLN A 72 21.93 -10.62 -0.26
N GLY A 73 21.45 -9.68 -1.08
CA GLY A 73 22.29 -8.70 -1.77
C GLY A 73 23.08 -9.27 -2.95
N ILE A 74 22.67 -10.44 -3.47
CA ILE A 74 23.29 -11.10 -4.63
C ILE A 74 22.48 -10.94 -5.92
N TYR A 75 21.24 -10.44 -5.84
CA TYR A 75 20.49 -10.04 -7.02
C TYR A 75 21.09 -8.77 -7.67
N PRO A 76 21.11 -8.64 -9.01
CA PRO A 76 21.72 -7.50 -9.69
C PRO A 76 21.09 -6.15 -9.31
N ILE A 77 19.77 -6.15 -9.07
CA ILE A 77 19.02 -4.96 -8.68
C ILE A 77 18.94 -4.90 -7.15
N LYS A 78 19.51 -3.83 -6.59
CA LYS A 78 19.61 -3.57 -5.15
C LYS A 78 18.80 -2.33 -4.79
N PRO A 79 17.64 -2.46 -4.12
CA PRO A 79 16.88 -1.29 -3.68
C PRO A 79 17.67 -0.50 -2.62
N PRO A 80 17.42 0.82 -2.50
CA PRO A 80 17.98 1.60 -1.39
C PRO A 80 17.46 1.06 -0.05
N LEU A 81 18.34 1.00 0.94
CA LEU A 81 18.00 0.55 2.29
C LEU A 81 17.53 1.75 3.14
N PRO A 82 16.57 1.56 4.07
CA PRO A 82 15.82 0.32 4.32
C PRO A 82 14.83 0.00 3.19
N ALA A 83 14.56 -1.29 2.98
CA ALA A 83 13.69 -1.76 1.89
C ALA A 83 12.62 -2.73 2.39
N VAL A 84 11.51 -2.80 1.65
CA VAL A 84 10.45 -3.81 1.82
C VAL A 84 10.80 -5.04 1.01
N GLY A 85 10.61 -6.23 1.57
CA GLY A 85 10.83 -7.50 0.88
C GLY A 85 9.69 -7.85 -0.10
N GLY A 86 10.06 -8.54 -1.18
CA GLY A 86 9.13 -8.97 -2.24
C GLY A 86 9.15 -8.04 -3.45
N ILE A 87 9.19 -8.62 -4.65
CA ILE A 87 9.26 -7.89 -5.92
C ILE A 87 7.89 -7.77 -6.59
N GLU A 88 7.01 -8.75 -6.38
CA GLU A 88 5.73 -8.86 -7.08
C GLU A 88 4.59 -9.31 -6.16
N GLY A 89 3.36 -9.15 -6.66
CA GLY A 89 2.16 -9.62 -5.99
C GLY A 89 0.91 -9.27 -6.79
N PHE A 90 -0.25 -9.53 -6.19
CA PHE A 90 -1.54 -9.09 -6.71
C PHE A 90 -2.36 -8.45 -5.60
N GLY A 91 -3.23 -7.52 -5.98
CA GLY A 91 -4.04 -6.77 -5.03
C GLY A 91 -5.22 -6.06 -5.69
N GLU A 92 -6.05 -5.48 -4.84
CA GLU A 92 -7.17 -4.66 -5.27
C GLU A 92 -6.78 -3.18 -5.25
N VAL A 93 -7.19 -2.43 -6.27
CA VAL A 93 -7.05 -0.97 -6.29
C VAL A 93 -8.07 -0.37 -5.33
N GLU A 94 -7.60 0.33 -4.30
CA GLU A 94 -8.46 0.99 -3.30
C GLU A 94 -8.68 2.48 -3.58
N GLU A 95 -7.68 3.15 -4.16
CA GLU A 95 -7.72 4.59 -4.39
C GLU A 95 -6.87 4.99 -5.59
N VAL A 96 -7.44 5.86 -6.43
CA VAL A 96 -6.76 6.56 -7.54
C VAL A 96 -7.16 8.03 -7.46
N ILE A 97 -6.27 8.93 -7.87
CA ILE A 97 -6.64 10.34 -8.07
C ILE A 97 -7.12 10.52 -9.51
N LEU A 98 -8.40 10.86 -9.67
CA LEU A 98 -8.94 11.28 -10.96
C LEU A 98 -8.67 12.78 -11.13
N PHE A 99 -7.99 13.14 -12.22
CA PHE A 99 -7.92 14.53 -12.64
C PHE A 99 -9.32 15.00 -13.05
N SER A 100 -9.76 16.12 -12.47
CA SER A 100 -10.90 16.86 -13.02
C SER A 100 -10.37 17.77 -14.12
N PHE A 101 -10.82 17.56 -15.36
CA PHE A 101 -10.62 18.48 -16.49
C PHE A 101 -11.58 19.66 -16.41
#